data_AF-A0A6G4CJG0-F1
#
_entry.id   AF-A0A6G4CJG0-F1
#
_cell.length_a   1.000
_cell.length_b   1.000
_cell.length_c   1.000
_cell.angle_alpha   90.00
_cell.angle_beta   90.00
_cell.angle_gamma   90.00
#
_symmetry.space_group_name_H-M   'P 1'
#
loop_
_entity.id
_entity.type
_entity.pdbx_description
1 polymer ?
#
loop_
_entity_poly.entity_id
_entity_poly.type
_entity_poly.pdbx_seq_one_letter_code
_entity_poly.pdbx_strand_id
1 'polypeptide(L)'
;NLFNPTSSNPITQREYQQLLKFSDFLSNSEKEEDRNLALKIISAIYDLYKEDHSCQLLTKSILSKLGLFAAEEVFTDSDIKLPLSYEISSKYRKIKNRINGSEYIFTNRQCDVYSEIMQNDYFSFSGPTSLGKSFLIKHAAVDLIENNKLIIFILPTKALLEEYLIDLKSILNEKGVKDINVSKSVSQVDKESKN
;
A
#
# COMPACT_ATOMS: atom_id res chain seq x y z
N ASN A 1 4.78 -15.64 -16.52
CA ASN A 1 4.36 -17.00 -16.95
C ASN A 1 3.67 -17.73 -15.81
N LEU A 2 2.34 -17.64 -15.71
CA LEU A 2 1.61 -18.63 -14.92
C LEU A 2 1.28 -19.88 -15.71
N PHE A 3 1.20 -19.84 -17.06
CA PHE A 3 1.09 -21.07 -17.84
C PHE A 3 1.68 -20.92 -19.25
N ASN A 4 2.56 -21.88 -19.57
CA ASN A 4 3.01 -22.35 -20.88
C ASN A 4 4.35 -21.85 -21.49
N PRO A 5 5.25 -22.78 -21.89
CA PRO A 5 6.61 -22.49 -22.36
C PRO A 5 6.77 -22.42 -23.90
N THR A 6 5.72 -22.09 -24.67
CA THR A 6 5.75 -22.10 -26.15
C THR A 6 4.99 -20.94 -26.83
N SER A 7 4.65 -19.87 -26.12
CA SER A 7 3.57 -18.95 -26.53
C SER A 7 3.89 -18.06 -27.74
N SER A 8 3.09 -18.25 -28.81
CA SER A 8 2.63 -17.12 -29.62
C SER A 8 2.00 -16.08 -28.70
N ASN A 9 2.22 -14.80 -28.98
CA ASN A 9 1.70 -13.70 -28.18
C ASN A 9 0.16 -13.86 -28.01
N PRO A 10 -0.37 -14.00 -26.78
CA PRO A 10 -1.76 -14.39 -26.56
C PRO A 10 -2.78 -13.28 -26.91
N ILE A 11 -2.30 -12.06 -27.14
CA ILE A 11 -3.11 -10.91 -27.53
C ILE A 11 -2.54 -10.25 -28.78
N THR A 12 -3.41 -9.71 -29.62
CA THR A 12 -3.03 -8.94 -30.79
C THR A 12 -2.50 -7.55 -30.40
N GLN A 13 -1.73 -6.92 -31.29
CA GLN A 13 -1.24 -5.55 -31.08
C GLN A 13 -2.38 -4.54 -30.85
N ARG A 14 -3.53 -4.75 -31.51
CA ARG A 14 -4.72 -3.91 -31.35
C ARG A 14 -5.31 -4.06 -29.95
N GLU A 15 -5.46 -5.29 -29.46
CA GLU A 15 -5.96 -5.57 -28.10
C GLU A 15 -5.01 -5.02 -27.05
N TYR A 16 -3.70 -5.18 -27.22
CA TYR A 16 -2.68 -4.59 -26.34
C TYR A 16 -2.86 -3.07 -26.22
N GLN A 17 -2.96 -2.35 -27.34
CA GLN A 17 -3.17 -0.89 -27.33
C GLN A 17 -4.49 -0.49 -26.69
N GLN A 18 -5.55 -1.28 -26.89
CA GLN A 18 -6.85 -1.03 -26.26
C GLN A 18 -6.80 -1.23 -24.75
N LEU A 19 -6.19 -2.33 -24.30
CA LEU A 19 -6.07 -2.63 -22.87
C LEU A 19 -5.24 -1.58 -22.14
N LEU A 20 -4.15 -1.09 -22.75
CA LEU A 20 -3.37 0.04 -22.24
C LEU A 20 -4.21 1.32 -22.12
N LYS A 21 -5.00 1.66 -23.14
CA LYS A 21 -5.87 2.84 -23.11
C LYS A 21 -6.96 2.72 -22.04
N PHE A 22 -7.58 1.54 -21.92
CA PHE A 22 -8.62 1.30 -20.93
C PHE A 22 -8.07 1.30 -19.51
N SER A 23 -6.89 0.72 -19.27
CA SER A 23 -6.27 0.75 -17.94
C SER A 23 -5.93 2.18 -17.52
N ASP A 24 -5.35 2.99 -18.42
CA ASP A 24 -5.09 4.40 -18.13
C ASP A 24 -6.39 5.18 -17.88
N PHE A 25 -7.42 5.00 -18.72
CA PHE A 25 -8.73 5.63 -18.53
C PHE A 25 -9.35 5.28 -17.17
N LEU A 26 -9.45 3.99 -16.85
CA LEU A 26 -10.02 3.48 -15.61
C LEU A 26 -9.24 3.93 -14.37
N SER A 27 -7.92 4.11 -14.49
CA SER A 27 -7.08 4.60 -13.38
C SER A 27 -7.44 6.01 -12.90
N ASN A 28 -8.11 6.80 -13.74
CA ASN A 28 -8.59 8.14 -13.39
C ASN A 28 -9.99 8.14 -12.74
N SER A 29 -10.64 6.98 -12.62
CA SER A 29 -11.99 6.89 -12.04
C SER A 29 -11.99 7.17 -10.54
N GLU A 30 -13.07 7.77 -10.05
CA GLU A 30 -13.35 7.96 -8.63
C GLU A 30 -13.79 6.67 -7.94
N LYS A 31 -14.27 5.67 -8.71
CA LYS A 31 -14.69 4.38 -8.18
C LYS A 31 -13.50 3.47 -7.92
N GLU A 32 -13.48 2.85 -6.73
CA GLU A 32 -12.42 1.91 -6.35
C GLU A 32 -12.39 0.66 -7.24
N GLU A 33 -13.57 0.19 -7.67
CA GLU A 33 -13.71 -0.97 -8.56
C GLU A 33 -12.99 -0.77 -9.90
N ASP A 34 -13.15 0.40 -10.51
CA ASP A 34 -12.52 0.77 -11.78
C ASP A 34 -11.00 0.87 -11.63
N ARG A 35 -10.52 1.52 -10.56
CA ARG A 35 -9.08 1.62 -10.27
C ARG A 35 -8.45 0.26 -10.02
N ASN A 36 -9.16 -0.63 -9.31
CA ASN A 36 -8.73 -2.00 -9.11
C ASN A 36 -8.70 -2.80 -10.42
N LEU A 37 -9.65 -2.56 -11.32
CA LEU A 37 -9.65 -3.16 -12.65
C LEU A 37 -8.48 -2.65 -13.50
N ALA A 38 -8.19 -1.34 -13.47
CA ALA A 38 -7.02 -0.76 -14.12
C ALA A 38 -5.73 -1.43 -13.67
N LEU A 39 -5.57 -1.61 -12.35
CA LEU A 39 -4.41 -2.28 -11.76
C LEU A 39 -4.32 -3.75 -12.21
N LYS A 40 -5.42 -4.49 -12.21
CA LYS A 40 -5.45 -5.89 -12.69
C LYS A 40 -5.05 -5.99 -14.16
N ILE A 41 -5.58 -5.11 -15.01
CA ILE A 41 -5.28 -5.09 -16.44
C ILE A 41 -3.78 -4.80 -16.64
N ILE A 42 -3.24 -3.75 -16.03
CA ILE A 42 -1.82 -3.39 -16.23
C ILE A 42 -0.88 -4.45 -15.66
N SER A 43 -1.19 -5.06 -14.51
CA SER A 43 -0.41 -6.18 -13.97
C SER A 43 -0.36 -7.38 -14.94
N ALA A 44 -1.49 -7.72 -15.57
CA ALA A 44 -1.54 -8.82 -16.53
C ALA A 44 -0.77 -8.51 -17.82
N ILE A 45 -0.82 -7.26 -18.31
CA ILE A 45 -0.07 -6.84 -19.48
C ILE A 45 1.44 -6.78 -19.18
N TYR A 46 1.81 -6.28 -18.00
CA TYR A 46 3.20 -6.10 -17.59
C TYR A 46 3.99 -7.41 -17.68
N ASP A 47 3.41 -8.53 -17.23
CA ASP A 47 4.04 -9.86 -17.31
C ASP A 47 4.43 -10.27 -18.74
N LEU A 48 3.74 -9.75 -19.76
CA LEU A 48 3.97 -10.06 -21.16
C LEU A 48 4.81 -9.00 -21.89
N TYR A 49 4.74 -7.74 -21.46
CA TYR A 49 5.28 -6.57 -22.18
C TYR A 49 6.15 -5.64 -21.32
N LYS A 50 6.71 -6.12 -20.20
CA LYS A 50 7.54 -5.31 -19.28
C LYS A 50 8.69 -4.55 -19.94
N GLU A 51 9.23 -5.04 -21.06
CA GLU A 51 10.34 -4.38 -21.78
C GLU A 51 9.84 -3.29 -22.76
N ASP A 52 8.54 -3.22 -23.04
CA ASP A 52 7.96 -2.19 -23.91
C ASP A 52 7.84 -0.85 -23.16
N HIS A 53 8.35 0.21 -23.79
CA HIS A 53 8.35 1.56 -23.23
C HIS A 53 6.94 2.08 -22.92
N SER A 54 5.95 1.81 -23.78
CA SER A 54 4.56 2.24 -23.56
C SER A 54 3.94 1.52 -22.36
N CYS A 55 4.24 0.23 -22.21
CA CYS A 55 3.86 -0.54 -21.03
C CYS A 55 4.45 0.08 -19.76
N GLN A 56 5.77 0.30 -19.72
CA GLN A 56 6.43 0.85 -18.53
C GLN A 56 5.91 2.26 -18.19
N LEU A 57 5.71 3.11 -19.20
CA LEU A 57 5.17 4.46 -19.02
C LEU A 57 3.79 4.45 -18.39
N LEU A 58 2.88 3.60 -18.87
CA LEU A 58 1.54 3.50 -18.31
C LEU A 58 1.51 2.79 -16.96
N THR A 59 2.34 1.77 -16.74
CA THR A 59 2.54 1.18 -15.41
C THR A 59 2.95 2.26 -14.41
N LYS A 60 3.95 3.09 -14.76
CA LYS A 60 4.42 4.19 -13.91
C LYS A 60 3.31 5.21 -13.61
N SER A 61 2.57 5.61 -14.65
CA SER A 61 1.45 6.53 -14.55
C SER A 61 0.36 6.00 -13.61
N ILE A 62 -0.08 4.75 -13.82
CA ILE A 62 -1.16 4.13 -13.05
C ILE A 62 -0.73 3.94 -11.59
N LEU A 63 0.45 3.38 -11.32
CA LEU A 63 0.93 3.18 -9.96
C LEU A 63 1.06 4.51 -9.20
N SER A 64 1.60 5.55 -9.85
CA SER A 64 1.68 6.89 -9.26
C SER A 64 0.31 7.51 -8.96
N LYS A 65 -0.68 7.34 -9.85
CA LYS A 65 -2.06 7.83 -9.63
C LYS A 65 -2.70 7.16 -8.41
N LEU A 66 -2.48 5.85 -8.26
CA LEU A 66 -3.01 5.06 -7.14
C LEU A 66 -2.21 5.24 -5.84
N GLY A 67 -1.09 5.96 -5.88
CA GLY A 67 -0.20 6.17 -4.73
C GLY A 67 0.61 4.91 -4.37
N LEU A 68 0.76 3.96 -5.30
CA LEU A 68 1.51 2.72 -5.12
C LEU A 68 3.01 2.94 -5.41
N PHE A 69 3.62 3.92 -4.75
CA PHE A 69 4.96 4.40 -5.08
C PHE A 69 6.06 3.35 -4.87
N ALA A 70 5.94 2.50 -3.85
CA ALA A 70 6.87 1.38 -3.65
C ALA A 70 6.83 0.38 -4.82
N ALA A 71 5.64 0.12 -5.38
CA ALA A 71 5.51 -0.71 -6.57
C ALA A 71 6.04 0.01 -7.81
N GLU A 72 5.80 1.32 -7.94
CA GLU A 72 6.33 2.14 -9.03
C GLU A 72 7.86 2.00 -9.13
N GLU A 73 8.57 2.09 -8.01
CA GLU A 73 10.03 2.00 -7.95
C GLU A 73 10.57 0.60 -8.28
N VAL A 74 9.78 -0.46 -8.03
CA VAL A 74 10.17 -1.86 -8.31
C VAL A 74 9.84 -2.28 -9.74
N PHE A 75 8.71 -1.83 -10.29
CA PHE A 75 8.17 -2.31 -11.56
C PHE A 75 8.41 -1.37 -12.74
N THR A 76 9.10 -0.24 -12.56
CA THR A 76 9.38 0.69 -13.65
C THR A 76 10.81 1.18 -13.59
N ASP A 77 11.41 1.40 -14.76
CA ASP A 77 12.74 1.98 -14.82
C ASP A 77 12.70 3.45 -14.35
N SER A 78 13.75 3.83 -13.64
CA SER A 78 14.04 5.21 -13.26
C SER A 78 14.13 6.15 -14.47
N ASP A 79 14.58 5.65 -15.63
CA ASP A 79 14.75 6.42 -16.86
C ASP A 79 13.42 6.76 -17.55
N ILE A 80 12.34 6.04 -17.25
CA ILE A 80 11.00 6.33 -17.80
C ILE A 80 10.47 7.62 -17.20
N LYS A 81 10.36 8.66 -18.02
CA LYS A 81 9.83 9.97 -17.61
C LYS A 81 8.37 10.11 -17.99
N LEU A 82 7.56 10.48 -17.01
CA LEU A 82 6.16 10.81 -17.26
C LEU A 82 6.08 12.19 -17.92
N PRO A 83 4.96 12.51 -18.61
CA PRO A 83 4.74 13.89 -19.04
C PRO A 83 4.76 14.83 -17.82
N LEU A 84 5.24 16.06 -18.01
CA LEU A 84 5.49 17.02 -16.92
C LEU A 84 4.30 17.19 -15.96
N SER A 85 3.07 17.25 -16.48
CA SER A 85 1.84 17.36 -15.67
C SER A 85 1.65 16.17 -14.72
N TYR A 86 1.97 14.95 -15.16
CA TYR A 86 1.92 13.75 -14.35
C TYR A 86 3.06 13.70 -13.35
N GLU A 87 4.27 14.13 -13.71
CA GLU A 87 5.39 14.21 -12.78
C GLU A 87 5.11 15.17 -11.62
N ILE A 88 4.56 16.36 -11.91
CA ILE A 88 4.15 17.34 -10.90
C ILE A 88 3.09 16.72 -9.99
N SER A 89 2.07 16.09 -10.57
CA SER A 89 1.01 15.43 -9.81
C SER A 89 1.54 14.30 -8.91
N SER A 90 2.48 13.50 -9.42
CA SER A 90 3.16 12.43 -8.69
C SER A 90 3.95 12.99 -7.49
N LYS A 91 4.78 14.00 -7.74
CA LYS A 91 5.57 14.67 -6.68
C LYS A 91 4.66 15.28 -5.60
N TYR A 92 3.60 15.96 -6.01
CA TYR A 92 2.63 16.52 -5.08
C TYR A 92 1.99 15.42 -4.21
N ARG A 93 1.55 14.30 -4.80
CA ARG A 93 1.03 13.15 -4.04
C ARG A 93 2.06 12.54 -3.10
N LYS A 94 3.31 12.36 -3.54
CA LYS A 94 4.39 11.84 -2.67
C LYS A 94 4.61 12.73 -1.45
N ILE A 95 4.56 14.05 -1.61
CA ILE A 95 4.68 15.01 -0.49
C ILE A 95 3.46 14.92 0.42
N LYS A 96 2.24 14.97 -0.15
CA LYS A 96 0.99 14.93 0.61
C LYS A 96 0.86 13.64 1.44
N ASN A 97 1.25 12.50 0.87
CA ASN A 97 1.06 11.20 1.48
C ASN A 97 2.26 10.73 2.31
N ARG A 98 3.31 11.55 2.44
CA ARG A 98 4.48 11.22 3.25
C ARG A 98 4.08 11.10 4.72
N ILE A 99 4.54 10.05 5.37
CA ILE A 99 4.31 9.87 6.81
C ILE A 99 5.29 10.77 7.55
N ASN A 100 4.79 11.60 8.47
CA ASN A 100 5.60 12.51 9.26
C ASN A 100 6.74 11.76 9.97
N GLY A 101 7.96 12.29 9.87
CA GLY A 101 9.13 11.71 10.52
C GLY A 101 9.58 10.37 9.93
N SER A 102 9.16 9.99 8.72
CA SER A 102 9.69 8.81 8.04
C SER A 102 9.85 9.03 6.52
N GLU A 103 10.67 8.18 5.89
CA GLU A 103 10.83 8.14 4.44
C GLU A 103 9.66 7.43 3.73
N TYR A 104 8.77 6.79 4.49
CA TYR A 104 7.66 6.04 3.94
C TYR A 104 6.53 6.96 3.46
N ILE A 105 5.83 6.49 2.42
CA ILE A 105 4.72 7.20 1.79
C ILE A 105 3.51 6.28 1.82
N PHE A 106 2.40 6.78 2.36
CA PHE A 106 1.15 6.07 2.31
C PHE A 106 0.56 6.04 0.89
N THR A 107 -0.14 4.95 0.58
CA THR A 107 -1.05 4.93 -0.57
C THR A 107 -2.23 5.86 -0.31
N ASN A 108 -2.95 6.26 -1.36
CA ASN A 108 -4.13 7.12 -1.20
C ASN A 108 -5.15 6.49 -0.22
N ARG A 109 -5.39 5.19 -0.36
CA ARG A 109 -6.30 4.42 0.52
C ARG A 109 -5.83 4.42 1.97
N GLN A 110 -4.52 4.30 2.20
CA GLN A 110 -3.95 4.36 3.55
C GLN A 110 -4.08 5.77 4.15
N CYS A 111 -3.91 6.83 3.38
CA CYS A 111 -4.15 8.21 3.85
C CYS A 111 -5.62 8.42 4.27
N ASP A 112 -6.57 7.90 3.50
CA ASP A 112 -8.00 8.01 3.83
C ASP A 112 -8.27 7.33 5.19
N VAL A 113 -7.83 6.08 5.34
CA VAL A 113 -8.02 5.31 6.58
C VAL A 113 -7.24 5.92 7.75
N TYR A 114 -6.02 6.41 7.52
CA TYR A 114 -5.25 7.13 8.54
C TYR A 114 -6.02 8.34 9.06
N SER A 115 -6.59 9.15 8.16
CA SER A 115 -7.33 10.36 8.51
C SER A 115 -8.55 10.02 9.37
N GLU A 116 -9.28 8.97 9.00
CA GLU A 116 -10.42 8.48 9.80
C GLU A 116 -10.00 7.99 11.20
N ILE A 117 -8.85 7.31 11.33
CA ILE A 117 -8.31 6.90 12.64
C ILE A 117 -7.98 8.13 13.51
N MET A 118 -7.43 9.19 12.92
CA MET A 118 -7.03 10.39 13.67
C MET A 118 -8.21 11.29 14.07
N GLN A 119 -9.31 11.26 13.32
CA GLN A 119 -10.43 12.20 13.48
C GLN A 119 -11.59 11.63 14.31
N ASN A 120 -11.66 10.32 14.49
CA ASN A 120 -12.78 9.67 15.15
C ASN A 120 -12.33 8.92 16.41
N ASP A 121 -13.11 9.02 17.48
CA ASP A 121 -12.87 8.24 18.72
C ASP A 121 -13.06 6.73 18.51
N TYR A 122 -13.97 6.36 17.61
CA TYR A 122 -14.28 4.98 17.26
C TYR A 122 -14.27 4.82 15.75
N PHE A 123 -13.41 3.93 15.27
CA PHE A 123 -13.29 3.65 13.85
C PHE A 123 -13.08 2.16 13.61
N SER A 124 -13.74 1.66 12.57
CA SER A 124 -13.59 0.28 12.11
C SER A 124 -13.58 0.28 10.60
N PHE A 125 -12.65 -0.48 10.03
CA PHE A 125 -12.55 -0.63 8.59
C PHE A 125 -12.20 -2.07 8.22
N SER A 126 -12.69 -2.48 7.06
CA SER A 126 -12.26 -3.70 6.39
C SER A 126 -11.39 -3.33 5.20
N GLY A 127 -10.42 -4.19 4.89
CA GLY A 127 -9.56 -4.00 3.74
C GLY A 127 -8.76 -5.26 3.44
N PRO A 128 -8.31 -5.46 2.19
CA PRO A 128 -7.51 -6.62 1.82
C PRO A 128 -6.18 -6.64 2.58
N THR A 129 -5.51 -7.79 2.63
CA THR A 129 -4.17 -7.89 3.26
C THR A 129 -3.17 -6.97 2.55
N SER A 130 -3.30 -6.81 1.23
CA SER A 130 -2.51 -5.90 0.40
C SER A 130 -2.60 -4.42 0.79
N LEU A 131 -3.60 -4.01 1.56
CA LEU A 131 -3.69 -2.63 2.06
C LEU A 131 -2.54 -2.30 3.04
N GLY A 132 -1.86 -3.30 3.59
CA GLY A 132 -0.82 -3.06 4.60
C GLY A 132 -1.40 -2.54 5.91
N LYS A 133 -2.53 -3.13 6.37
CA LYS A 133 -3.24 -2.68 7.58
C LYS A 133 -2.34 -2.58 8.79
N SER A 134 -1.48 -3.57 9.04
CA SER A 134 -0.55 -3.55 10.18
C SER A 134 0.45 -2.40 10.08
N PHE A 135 0.96 -2.11 8.87
CA PHE A 135 1.86 -0.98 8.63
C PHE A 135 1.17 0.35 8.95
N LEU A 136 -0.03 0.57 8.40
CA LEU A 136 -0.85 1.75 8.67
C LEU A 136 -1.13 1.94 10.17
N ILE A 137 -1.61 0.89 10.85
CA ILE A 137 -1.97 0.96 12.28
C ILE A 137 -0.73 1.24 13.14
N LYS A 138 0.43 0.64 12.82
CA LYS A 138 1.68 0.92 13.55
C LYS A 138 2.07 2.40 13.46
N HIS A 139 2.09 2.96 12.26
CA HIS A 139 2.43 4.38 12.07
C HIS A 139 1.41 5.32 12.73
N ALA A 140 0.12 5.03 12.57
CA ALA A 140 -0.96 5.75 13.24
C ALA A 140 -0.82 5.73 14.77
N ALA A 141 -0.48 4.58 15.34
CA ALA A 141 -0.28 4.48 16.77
C ALA A 141 0.91 5.32 17.25
N VAL A 142 2.02 5.36 16.52
CA VAL A 142 3.16 6.21 16.90
C VAL A 142 2.76 7.68 16.95
N ASP A 143 1.95 8.14 16.00
CA ASP A 143 1.48 9.54 15.99
C ASP A 143 0.45 9.79 17.11
N LEU A 144 -0.36 8.78 17.48
CA LEU A 144 -1.29 8.87 18.61
C LEU A 144 -0.61 8.90 19.99
N ILE A 145 0.61 8.38 20.14
CA ILE A 145 1.34 8.38 21.42
C ILE A 145 1.55 9.81 21.94
N GLU A 146 1.70 10.80 21.06
CA GLU A 146 1.87 12.20 21.46
C GLU A 146 0.69 12.73 22.31
N ASN A 147 -0.51 12.22 22.06
CA ASN A 147 -1.74 12.67 22.70
C ASN A 147 -2.36 11.63 23.65
N ASN A 148 -1.83 10.40 23.68
CA ASN A 148 -2.41 9.28 24.42
C ASN A 148 -1.40 8.65 25.39
N LYS A 149 -1.82 8.44 26.63
CA LYS A 149 -0.98 7.83 27.68
C LYS A 149 -0.77 6.32 27.51
N LEU A 150 -1.69 5.65 26.82
CA LEU A 150 -1.71 4.20 26.69
C LEU A 150 -2.34 3.78 25.36
N ILE A 151 -1.66 2.90 24.64
CA ILE A 151 -2.18 2.25 23.43
C ILE A 151 -2.09 0.74 23.65
N ILE A 152 -3.19 0.04 23.38
CA ILE A 152 -3.29 -1.42 23.54
C ILE A 152 -3.56 -2.05 22.18
N PHE A 153 -2.69 -2.97 21.79
CA PHE A 153 -2.91 -3.82 20.61
C PHE A 153 -3.36 -5.20 21.04
N ILE A 154 -4.47 -5.67 20.45
CA ILE A 154 -4.96 -7.03 20.62
C ILE A 154 -4.66 -7.78 19.33
N LEU A 155 -3.83 -8.83 19.45
CA LEU A 155 -3.36 -9.61 18.30
C LEU A 155 -3.79 -11.07 18.45
N PRO A 156 -4.18 -11.74 17.36
CA PRO A 156 -4.76 -13.08 17.40
C PRO A 156 -3.78 -14.20 17.77
N THR A 157 -2.47 -14.03 17.55
CA THR A 157 -1.49 -15.09 17.77
C THR A 157 -0.20 -14.57 18.40
N LYS A 158 0.51 -15.45 19.10
CA LYS A 158 1.84 -15.14 19.66
C LYS A 158 2.87 -14.80 18.58
N ALA A 159 2.87 -15.52 17.46
CA ALA A 159 3.81 -15.25 16.36
C ALA A 159 3.61 -13.84 15.79
N LEU A 160 2.36 -13.44 15.54
CA LEU A 160 2.04 -12.11 15.05
C LEU A 160 2.38 -11.03 16.09
N LEU A 161 2.20 -11.33 17.38
CA LEU A 161 2.62 -10.41 18.45
C LEU A 161 4.13 -10.14 18.43
N GLU A 162 4.95 -11.18 18.29
CA GLU A 162 6.41 -11.01 18.25
C GLU A 162 6.85 -10.19 17.03
N GLU A 163 6.33 -10.52 15.84
CA GLU A 163 6.59 -9.78 14.60
C GLU A 163 6.17 -8.31 14.74
N TYR A 164 4.95 -8.06 15.21
CA TYR A 164 4.41 -6.73 15.38
C TYR A 164 5.23 -5.89 16.36
N LEU A 165 5.71 -6.49 17.46
CA LEU A 165 6.52 -5.81 18.46
C LEU A 165 7.91 -5.44 17.94
N ILE A 166 8.54 -6.32 17.14
CA ILE A 166 9.82 -6.03 16.50
C ILE A 166 9.66 -4.83 15.56
N ASP A 167 8.66 -4.87 14.68
CA ASP A 167 8.40 -3.80 13.73
C ASP A 167 8.06 -2.47 14.41
N LEU A 168 7.18 -2.49 15.42
CA LEU A 168 6.79 -1.28 16.14
C LEU A 168 7.99 -0.62 16.81
N LYS A 169 8.89 -1.41 17.42
CA LYS A 169 10.13 -0.89 18.02
C LYS A 169 11.05 -0.27 16.97
N SER A 170 11.13 -0.83 15.76
CA SER A 170 11.89 -0.22 14.66
C SER A 170 11.34 1.17 14.32
N ILE A 171 10.02 1.27 14.12
CA ILE A 171 9.37 2.53 13.75
C ILE A 171 9.52 3.59 14.85
N LEU A 172 9.42 3.19 16.12
CA LEU A 172 9.62 4.08 17.27
C LEU A 172 11.04 4.65 17.31
N ASN A 173 12.04 3.80 17.07
CA ASN A 173 13.44 4.21 17.00
C ASN A 173 13.70 5.13 15.80
N GLU A 174 13.17 4.81 14.63
CA GLU A 174 13.28 5.62 13.40
C GLU A 174 12.68 7.02 13.60
N LYS A 175 11.52 7.12 14.25
CA LYS A 175 10.87 8.39 14.60
C LYS A 175 11.50 9.09 15.81
N GLY A 176 12.50 8.47 16.47
CA GLY A 176 13.18 9.05 17.61
C GLY A 176 12.29 9.24 18.85
N VAL A 177 11.21 8.45 18.98
CA VAL A 177 10.30 8.51 20.14
C VAL A 177 11.01 7.92 21.36
N LYS A 178 11.09 8.71 22.44
CA LYS A 178 11.74 8.33 23.69
C LYS A 178 10.71 8.22 24.82
N ASP A 179 11.15 7.65 25.95
CA ASP A 179 10.40 7.61 27.21
C ASP A 179 9.05 6.87 27.16
N ILE A 180 8.98 5.84 26.32
CA ILE A 180 7.83 4.94 26.21
C ILE A 180 8.17 3.53 26.71
N ASN A 181 7.22 2.91 27.41
CA ASN A 181 7.32 1.52 27.82
C ASN A 181 6.53 0.62 26.88
N VAL A 182 7.21 -0.33 26.23
CA VAL A 182 6.59 -1.33 25.36
C VAL A 182 6.62 -2.69 26.04
N SER A 183 5.46 -3.15 26.52
CA SER A 183 5.28 -4.45 27.16
C SER A 183 4.40 -5.37 26.32
N LYS A 184 4.60 -6.68 26.45
CA LYS A 184 3.72 -7.72 25.90
C LYS A 184 3.16 -8.60 26.99
N SER A 185 1.94 -9.09 26.78
CA SER A 185 1.32 -10.14 27.57
C SER A 185 0.67 -11.16 26.63
N VAL A 186 0.70 -12.43 27.01
CA VAL A 186 0.01 -13.49 26.28
C VAL A 186 -1.01 -14.09 27.23
N SER A 187 -2.27 -13.80 27.00
CA SER A 187 -3.36 -14.46 27.73
C SER A 187 -3.42 -15.91 27.27
N GLN A 188 -3.07 -16.85 28.14
CA GLN A 188 -3.53 -18.23 27.96
C GLN A 188 -5.02 -18.18 28.22
N VAL A 189 -5.83 -18.30 27.17
CA VAL A 189 -7.24 -18.63 27.36
C VAL A 189 -7.24 -20.07 27.82
N ASP A 190 -7.24 -20.28 29.14
CA ASP A 190 -7.65 -21.55 29.69
C ASP A 190 -9.02 -21.85 29.09
N LYS A 191 -9.09 -22.89 28.28
CA LYS A 191 -10.36 -23.53 27.94
C LYS A 191 -10.84 -24.19 29.23
N GLU A 192 -11.26 -23.40 30.21
CA GLU A 192 -12.01 -23.93 31.32
C GLU A 192 -13.25 -24.61 30.73
N SER A 193 -13.32 -25.89 31.06
CA SER A 193 -14.42 -26.83 30.89
C SER A 193 -15.74 -26.19 30.44
N LYS A 194 -16.16 -26.52 29.22
CA LYS A 194 -17.60 -26.59 28.93
C LYS A 194 -18.21 -27.58 29.92
N ASN A 195 -18.86 -27.06 30.97
CA ASN A 195 -19.85 -27.81 31.73
C ASN A 195 -21.07 -28.07 30.85
#